data_AF-A0A517MZ23-F1
#
_entry.id   AF-A0A517MZ23-F1
#
_cell.length_a   1.000
_cell.length_b   1.000
_cell.length_c   1.000
_cell.angle_alpha   90.00
_cell.angle_beta   90.00
_cell.angle_gamma   90.00
#
_symmetry.space_group_name_H-M   'P 1'
#
loop_
_entity.id
_entity.type
_entity.pdbx_description
1 polymer ?
#
loop_
_entity_poly.entity_id
_entity_poly.type
_entity_poly.pdbx_seq_one_letter_code
_entity_poly.pdbx_strand_id
1 'polypeptide(L)'
;MSNPAQVRNSQSIEDLRAGITRFGMRAQSALDLLEGELQRAAEWIDHEQPAYWKTQRRNAEEEVNLAKLDLERCLMFPAVSGERPACYEERERLHAAKRRREYCHEKAESVRHWKQTLNHELFEYQGRVGQLREQLTVGVPHAVAQLKIILNRLANYTVEQSLPAGTQESTQTTTDEAP
;
A
#
# COMPACT_ATOMS: atom_id res chain seq x y z
N MET A 1 -7.22 43.67 -32.52
CA MET A 1 -7.07 42.55 -33.46
C MET A 1 -7.09 41.25 -32.66
N SER A 2 -8.27 40.69 -32.40
CA SER A 2 -8.39 39.36 -31.77
C SER A 2 -8.44 38.34 -32.90
N ASN A 3 -7.38 37.55 -33.06
CA ASN A 3 -7.35 36.48 -34.05
C ASN A 3 -8.29 35.36 -33.56
N PRO A 4 -9.14 34.75 -34.40
CA PRO A 4 -10.02 33.67 -33.96
C PRO A 4 -9.18 32.51 -33.42
N ALA A 5 -9.52 32.03 -32.21
CA ALA A 5 -8.84 30.89 -31.60
C ALA A 5 -9.08 29.64 -32.46
N GLN A 6 -8.03 29.06 -33.01
CA GLN A 6 -8.15 27.89 -33.89
C GLN A 6 -8.25 26.60 -33.06
N VAL A 7 -9.44 26.36 -32.51
CA VAL A 7 -9.75 25.16 -31.72
C VAL A 7 -9.82 23.95 -32.65
N ARG A 8 -8.80 23.10 -32.64
CA ARG A 8 -8.71 21.94 -33.55
C ARG A 8 -9.36 20.67 -33.01
N ASN A 9 -9.31 20.43 -31.70
CA ASN A 9 -9.87 19.20 -31.10
C ASN A 9 -10.16 19.36 -29.59
N SER A 10 -11.40 19.69 -29.24
CA SER A 10 -11.86 19.74 -27.84
C SER A 10 -12.06 18.34 -27.24
N GLN A 11 -12.33 17.33 -28.08
CA GLN A 11 -12.51 15.94 -27.63
C GLN A 11 -11.24 15.40 -26.96
N SER A 12 -10.05 15.73 -27.46
CA SER A 12 -8.79 15.31 -26.83
C SER A 12 -8.61 15.84 -25.40
N ILE A 13 -9.15 17.02 -25.09
CA ILE A 13 -9.08 17.61 -23.75
C ILE A 13 -10.04 16.86 -22.80
N GLU A 14 -11.22 16.51 -23.31
CA GLU A 14 -12.20 15.70 -22.57
C GLU A 14 -11.67 14.27 -22.32
N ASP A 15 -11.04 13.66 -23.32
CA ASP A 15 -10.41 12.34 -23.20
C ASP A 15 -9.28 12.36 -22.16
N LEU A 16 -8.45 13.42 -22.14
CA LEU A 16 -7.42 13.63 -21.12
C LEU A 16 -8.03 13.79 -19.73
N ARG A 17 -9.09 14.60 -19.59
CA ARG A 17 -9.80 14.79 -18.31
C ARG A 17 -10.34 13.46 -17.79
N ALA A 18 -10.98 12.68 -18.64
CA ALA A 18 -11.50 11.36 -18.28
C ALA A 18 -10.36 10.38 -17.97
N GLY A 19 -9.26 10.42 -18.72
CA GLY A 19 -8.06 9.62 -18.51
C GLY A 19 -7.39 9.88 -17.16
N ILE A 20 -7.13 11.14 -16.82
CA ILE A 20 -6.55 11.56 -15.54
C ILE A 20 -7.48 11.18 -14.38
N THR A 21 -8.80 11.35 -14.53
CA THR A 21 -9.78 10.92 -13.51
C THR A 21 -9.66 9.41 -13.23
N ARG A 22 -9.69 8.59 -14.28
CA ARG A 22 -9.55 7.12 -14.16
C ARG A 22 -8.18 6.69 -13.63
N PHE A 23 -7.13 7.40 -13.98
CA PHE A 23 -5.79 7.18 -13.43
C PHE A 23 -5.79 7.45 -11.93
N GLY A 24 -6.30 8.61 -11.50
CA GLY A 24 -6.37 9.00 -10.10
C GLY A 24 -7.08 7.97 -9.23
N MET A 25 -8.27 7.54 -9.64
CA MET A 25 -9.05 6.52 -8.93
C MET A 25 -8.31 5.19 -8.79
N ARG A 26 -7.71 4.70 -9.90
CA ARG A 26 -6.98 3.41 -9.89
C ARG A 26 -5.71 3.48 -9.05
N ALA A 27 -4.96 4.58 -9.14
CA ALA A 27 -3.73 4.77 -8.40
C ALA A 27 -3.99 4.90 -6.90
N GLN A 28 -5.01 5.68 -6.49
CA GLN A 28 -5.43 5.79 -5.08
C GLN A 28 -5.83 4.42 -4.53
N SER A 29 -6.71 3.69 -5.24
CA SER A 29 -7.15 2.37 -4.81
C SER A 29 -5.99 1.36 -4.68
N ALA A 30 -5.00 1.42 -5.58
CA ALA A 30 -3.82 0.57 -5.49
C ALA A 30 -2.94 0.93 -4.27
N LEU A 31 -2.75 2.22 -3.99
CA LEU A 31 -1.99 2.69 -2.84
C LEU A 31 -2.67 2.32 -1.51
N ASP A 32 -3.99 2.45 -1.44
CA ASP A 32 -4.74 2.09 -0.22
C ASP A 32 -4.71 0.58 0.05
N LEU A 33 -4.75 -0.24 -1.00
CA LEU A 33 -4.56 -1.69 -0.88
C LEU A 33 -3.16 -2.04 -0.36
N LEU A 34 -2.12 -1.42 -0.94
CA LEU A 34 -0.74 -1.61 -0.49
C LEU A 34 -0.55 -1.17 0.97
N GLU A 35 -1.10 -0.02 1.35
CA GLU A 35 -1.06 0.48 2.73
C GLU A 35 -1.71 -0.52 3.71
N GLY A 36 -2.86 -1.09 3.34
CA GLY A 36 -3.54 -2.08 4.15
C GLY A 36 -2.78 -3.40 4.31
N GLU A 37 -2.02 -3.85 3.30
CA GLU A 37 -1.12 -5.00 3.41
C GLU A 37 0.09 -4.68 4.30
N LEU A 38 0.71 -3.52 4.09
CA LEU A 38 1.87 -3.07 4.87
C LEU A 38 1.55 -2.89 6.35
N GLN A 39 0.40 -2.29 6.66
CA GLN A 39 -0.05 -2.11 8.04
C GLN A 39 -0.30 -3.45 8.74
N ARG A 40 -0.89 -4.43 8.04
CA ARG A 40 -1.07 -5.79 8.57
C ARG A 40 0.27 -6.50 8.81
N ALA A 41 1.21 -6.37 7.88
CA ALA A 41 2.55 -6.94 8.04
C ALA A 41 3.29 -6.31 9.22
N ALA A 42 3.17 -4.98 9.39
CA ALA A 42 3.73 -4.25 10.52
C ALA A 42 3.12 -4.71 11.85
N GLU A 43 1.80 -4.75 11.97
CA GLU A 43 1.11 -5.23 13.17
C GLU A 43 1.54 -6.65 13.56
N TRP A 44 1.62 -7.55 12.57
CA TRP A 44 2.02 -8.93 12.77
C TRP A 44 3.46 -9.05 13.30
N ILE A 45 4.42 -8.29 12.75
CA ILE A 45 5.82 -8.35 13.19
C ILE A 45 6.06 -7.56 14.49
N ASP A 46 5.30 -6.49 14.74
CA ASP A 46 5.49 -5.62 15.89
C ASP A 46 4.88 -6.15 17.17
N HIS A 47 3.74 -6.85 17.04
CA HIS A 47 2.91 -7.26 18.16
C HIS A 47 2.74 -8.78 18.24
N GLU A 48 2.25 -9.42 17.18
CA GLU A 48 1.91 -10.85 17.22
C GLU A 48 3.14 -11.76 17.35
N GLN A 49 4.13 -11.58 16.47
CA GLN A 49 5.33 -12.42 16.47
C GLN A 49 6.14 -12.30 17.78
N PRO A 50 6.43 -11.09 18.32
CA PRO A 50 7.14 -10.97 19.60
C PRO A 50 6.40 -11.64 20.75
N ALA A 51 5.07 -11.50 20.82
CA ALA A 51 4.25 -12.14 21.85
C ALA A 51 4.29 -13.67 21.74
N TYR A 52 4.16 -14.20 20.52
CA TYR A 52 4.27 -15.62 20.24
C TYR A 52 5.63 -16.19 20.67
N TRP A 53 6.73 -15.59 20.19
CA TRP A 53 8.08 -16.10 20.50
C TRP A 53 8.48 -15.91 21.95
N LYS A 54 7.99 -14.88 22.64
CA LYS A 54 8.14 -14.74 24.10
C LYS A 54 7.52 -15.92 24.84
N THR A 55 6.32 -16.33 24.44
CA THR A 55 5.62 -17.47 25.03
C THR A 55 6.35 -18.78 24.71
N GLN A 56 6.74 -18.98 23.45
CA GLN A 56 7.48 -20.18 23.02
C GLN A 56 8.84 -20.33 23.73
N ARG A 57 9.54 -19.22 23.98
CA ARG A 57 10.79 -19.23 24.76
C ARG A 57 10.54 -19.69 26.20
N ARG A 58 9.53 -19.14 26.86
CA ARG A 58 9.16 -19.56 28.23
C ARG A 58 8.85 -21.06 28.27
N ASN A 59 8.00 -21.54 27.36
CA ASN A 59 7.62 -22.95 27.31
C ASN A 59 8.85 -23.85 27.04
N ALA A 60 9.75 -23.46 26.15
CA ALA A 60 10.98 -24.22 25.89
C ALA A 60 11.94 -24.23 27.08
N GLU A 61 12.00 -23.15 27.87
CA GLU A 61 12.76 -23.12 29.13
C GLU A 61 12.15 -24.05 30.19
N GLU A 62 10.82 -24.06 30.31
CA GLU A 62 10.09 -24.98 31.17
C GLU A 62 10.33 -26.45 30.76
N GLU A 63 10.25 -26.77 29.47
CA GLU A 63 10.56 -28.12 28.95
C GLU A 63 11.99 -28.58 29.28
N VAL A 64 12.98 -27.69 29.14
CA VAL A 64 14.37 -28.01 29.52
C VAL A 64 14.48 -28.29 31.01
N ASN A 65 13.78 -27.53 31.85
CA ASN A 65 13.80 -27.73 33.30
C ASN A 65 13.14 -29.05 33.69
N LEU A 66 11.98 -29.37 33.11
CA LEU A 66 11.31 -30.65 33.32
C LEU A 66 12.19 -31.83 32.88
N ALA A 67 12.79 -31.76 31.69
CA ALA A 67 13.67 -32.82 31.19
C ALA A 67 14.93 -33.02 32.05
N LYS A 68 15.46 -31.96 32.68
CA LYS A 68 16.55 -32.07 33.66
C LYS A 68 16.09 -32.82 34.91
N LEU A 69 14.94 -32.45 35.46
CA LEU A 69 14.39 -33.10 36.66
C LEU A 69 14.09 -34.59 36.40
N ASP A 70 13.56 -34.93 35.23
CA ASP A 70 13.31 -36.32 34.83
C ASP A 70 14.61 -37.11 34.71
N LEU A 71 15.65 -36.52 34.13
CA LEU A 71 16.98 -37.14 34.04
C LEU A 71 17.59 -37.34 35.43
N GLU A 72 17.54 -36.33 36.30
CA GLU A 72 18.00 -36.44 37.69
C GLU A 72 17.25 -37.54 38.44
N ARG A 73 15.93 -37.58 38.30
CA ARG A 73 15.09 -38.62 38.91
C ARG A 73 15.46 -40.01 38.41
N CYS A 74 15.67 -40.19 37.10
CA CYS A 74 16.11 -41.46 36.52
C CYS A 74 17.46 -41.91 37.10
N LEU A 75 18.41 -40.97 37.25
CA LEU A 75 19.75 -41.25 37.80
C LEU A 75 19.74 -41.57 39.30
N MET A 76 18.72 -41.12 40.05
CA MET A 76 18.57 -41.41 41.48
C MET A 76 18.04 -42.81 41.78
N PHE A 77 17.40 -43.50 40.83
CA PHE A 77 16.89 -44.85 41.08
C PHE A 77 18.04 -45.86 41.23
N PRO A 78 18.08 -46.65 42.32
CA PRO A 78 19.09 -47.67 42.51
C PRO A 78 18.96 -48.73 41.41
N ALA A 79 20.06 -49.02 40.73
CA ALA A 79 20.08 -50.08 39.76
C ALA A 79 19.99 -51.45 40.44
N VAL A 80 19.08 -52.30 39.95
CA VAL A 80 18.82 -53.65 40.46
C VAL A 80 20.08 -54.55 40.40
N SER A 81 21.07 -54.22 39.57
CA SER A 81 22.33 -54.95 39.40
C SER A 81 23.60 -54.21 39.91
N GLY A 82 23.46 -53.06 40.58
CA GLY A 82 24.60 -52.24 41.02
C GLY A 82 25.23 -51.35 39.92
N GLU A 83 24.66 -51.36 38.72
CA GLU A 83 25.16 -50.66 37.54
C GLU A 83 24.29 -49.43 37.19
N ARG A 84 24.84 -48.20 37.21
CA ARG A 84 24.05 -46.96 37.05
C ARG A 84 23.07 -47.01 35.85
N PRO A 85 21.79 -46.58 36.03
CA PRO A 85 20.84 -46.57 34.93
C PRO A 85 21.32 -45.65 33.80
N ALA A 86 21.26 -46.13 32.54
CA ALA A 86 21.77 -45.40 31.39
C ALA A 86 20.94 -44.15 31.03
N CYS A 87 19.64 -44.14 31.39
CA CYS A 87 18.68 -43.05 31.19
C CYS A 87 18.74 -42.46 29.76
N TYR A 88 18.82 -43.34 28.75
CA TYR A 88 19.05 -42.94 27.36
C TYR A 88 17.90 -42.08 26.82
N GLU A 89 16.66 -42.44 27.13
CA GLU A 89 15.47 -41.68 26.70
C GLU A 89 15.44 -40.29 27.33
N GLU A 90 15.71 -40.18 28.63
CA GLU A 90 15.70 -38.90 29.36
C GLU A 90 16.82 -37.97 28.87
N ARG A 91 17.99 -38.54 28.53
CA ARG A 91 19.08 -37.79 27.89
C ARG A 91 18.65 -37.25 26.53
N GLU A 92 18.05 -38.08 25.68
CA GLU A 92 17.60 -37.63 24.35
C GLU A 92 16.47 -36.58 24.47
N ARG A 93 15.54 -36.74 25.40
CA ARG A 93 14.51 -35.73 25.71
C ARG A 93 15.13 -34.40 26.13
N LEU A 94 16.15 -34.42 26.99
CA LEU A 94 16.89 -33.23 27.39
C LEU A 94 17.62 -32.58 26.20
N HIS A 95 18.23 -33.39 25.32
CA HIS A 95 18.85 -32.89 24.09
C HIS A 95 17.84 -32.25 23.15
N ALA A 96 16.67 -32.88 22.95
CA ALA A 96 15.59 -32.32 22.15
C ALA A 96 15.05 -31.00 22.71
N ALA A 97 14.82 -30.93 24.02
CA ALA A 97 14.36 -29.71 24.69
C ALA A 97 15.39 -28.56 24.54
N LYS A 98 16.69 -28.87 24.66
CA LYS A 98 17.76 -27.87 24.41
C LYS A 98 17.76 -27.36 22.97
N ARG A 99 17.65 -28.25 21.98
CA ARG A 99 17.54 -27.86 20.56
C ARG A 99 16.31 -26.98 20.32
N ARG A 100 15.17 -27.32 20.94
CA ARG A 100 13.95 -26.51 20.86
C ARG A 100 14.15 -25.11 21.45
N ARG A 101 14.81 -25.02 22.61
CA ARG A 101 15.15 -23.74 23.24
C ARG A 101 16.03 -22.88 22.34
N GLU A 102 17.10 -23.45 21.78
CA GLU A 102 18.00 -22.76 20.84
C GLU A 102 17.23 -22.22 19.63
N TYR A 103 16.39 -23.05 19.00
CA TYR A 103 15.51 -22.63 17.91
C TYR A 103 14.60 -21.45 18.29
N CYS A 104 13.96 -21.50 19.47
CA CYS A 104 13.11 -20.41 19.95
C CYS A 104 13.90 -19.11 20.16
N HIS A 105 15.15 -19.18 20.62
CA HIS A 105 16.02 -18.00 20.74
C HIS A 105 16.40 -17.43 19.38
N GLU A 106 16.82 -18.27 18.42
CA GLU A 106 17.17 -17.84 17.06
C GLU A 106 15.99 -17.15 16.37
N LYS A 107 14.78 -17.70 16.51
CA LYS A 107 13.59 -17.10 15.93
C LYS A 107 13.20 -15.79 16.60
N ALA A 108 13.36 -15.66 17.92
CA ALA A 108 13.13 -14.40 18.60
C ALA A 108 14.09 -13.30 18.13
N GLU A 109 15.38 -13.62 17.93
CA GLU A 109 16.35 -12.66 17.38
C GLU A 109 16.04 -12.33 15.91
N SER A 110 15.63 -13.32 15.12
CA SER A 110 15.19 -13.10 13.74
C SER A 110 14.01 -12.13 13.68
N VAL A 111 13.00 -12.32 14.54
CA VAL A 111 11.85 -11.41 14.62
C VAL A 111 12.27 -10.01 15.05
N ARG A 112 13.19 -9.88 16.02
CA ARG A 112 13.73 -8.57 16.42
C ARG A 112 14.43 -7.86 15.27
N HIS A 113 15.23 -8.60 14.50
CA HIS A 113 15.90 -8.07 13.31
C HIS A 113 14.89 -7.62 12.26
N TRP A 114 13.95 -8.49 11.87
CA TRP A 114 12.94 -8.17 10.85
C TRP A 114 12.00 -7.05 11.27
N LYS A 115 11.67 -6.95 12.56
CA LYS A 115 10.93 -5.82 13.13
C LYS A 115 11.64 -4.50 12.85
N GLN A 116 12.94 -4.42 13.10
CA GLN A 116 13.70 -3.19 12.86
C GLN A 116 13.81 -2.89 11.36
N THR A 117 14.14 -3.90 10.55
CA THR A 117 14.26 -3.76 9.10
C THR A 117 12.95 -3.33 8.46
N LEU A 118 11.83 -3.97 8.80
CA LEU A 118 10.52 -3.62 8.23
C LEU A 118 10.11 -2.20 8.59
N ASN A 119 10.29 -1.79 9.85
CA ASN A 119 9.94 -0.42 10.28
C ASN A 119 10.78 0.64 9.55
N HIS A 120 12.05 0.37 9.28
CA HIS A 120 12.88 1.25 8.47
C HIS A 120 12.38 1.33 7.02
N GLU A 121 12.15 0.18 6.37
CA GLU A 121 11.66 0.14 4.99
C GLU A 121 10.27 0.77 4.84
N LEU A 122 9.40 0.63 5.84
CA LEU A 122 8.09 1.25 5.87
C LEU A 122 8.19 2.78 5.94
N PHE A 123 9.09 3.31 6.76
CA PHE A 123 9.35 4.75 6.82
C PHE A 123 9.87 5.30 5.48
N GLU A 124 10.83 4.60 4.87
CA GLU A 124 11.36 4.97 3.53
C GLU A 124 10.28 4.86 2.44
N TYR A 125 9.40 3.87 2.53
CA TYR A 125 8.25 3.72 1.63
C TYR A 125 7.27 4.89 1.77
N GLN A 126 6.90 5.25 3.00
CA GLN A 126 5.99 6.37 3.28
C GLN A 126 6.54 7.68 2.72
N GLY A 127 7.84 7.94 2.88
CA GLY A 127 8.51 9.10 2.30
C GLY A 127 8.42 9.12 0.77
N ARG A 128 8.70 7.98 0.11
CA ARG A 128 8.66 7.86 -1.36
C ARG A 128 7.26 7.97 -1.94
N VAL A 129 6.25 7.41 -1.27
CA VAL A 129 4.87 7.42 -1.74
C VAL A 129 4.14 8.72 -1.40
N GLY A 130 4.58 9.45 -0.37
CA GLY A 130 3.93 10.68 0.10
C GLY A 130 3.68 11.70 -1.02
N GLN A 131 4.68 11.98 -1.85
CA GLN A 131 4.52 12.92 -2.97
C GLN A 131 3.49 12.43 -4.00
N LEU A 132 3.52 11.14 -4.35
CA LEU A 132 2.53 10.57 -5.26
C LEU A 132 1.12 10.65 -4.67
N ARG A 133 0.97 10.33 -3.39
CA ARG A 133 -0.30 10.41 -2.67
C ARG A 133 -0.85 11.84 -2.68
N GLU A 134 -0.01 12.85 -2.42
CA GLU A 134 -0.38 14.27 -2.52
C GLU A 134 -0.82 14.66 -3.94
N GLN A 135 -0.08 14.26 -4.96
CA GLN A 135 -0.46 14.54 -6.36
C GLN A 135 -1.78 13.89 -6.74
N LEU A 136 -2.07 12.70 -6.21
CA LEU A 136 -3.32 12.01 -6.46
C LEU A 136 -4.50 12.64 -5.70
N THR A 137 -4.30 13.13 -4.48
CA THR A 137 -5.39 13.70 -3.65
C THR A 137 -5.68 15.16 -3.97
N VAL A 138 -4.66 15.97 -4.27
CA VAL A 138 -4.79 17.41 -4.53
C VAL A 138 -4.58 17.72 -6.01
N GLY A 139 -3.51 17.19 -6.60
CA GLY A 139 -3.10 17.50 -7.97
C GLY A 139 -4.11 17.05 -9.02
N VAL A 140 -4.61 15.81 -8.93
CA VAL A 140 -5.59 15.25 -9.87
C VAL A 140 -6.91 16.03 -9.85
N PRO A 141 -7.56 16.30 -8.70
CA PRO A 141 -8.76 17.13 -8.68
C PRO A 141 -8.54 18.53 -9.24
N HIS A 142 -7.39 19.15 -8.93
CA HIS A 142 -7.04 20.45 -9.48
C HIS A 142 -6.93 20.41 -11.01
N ALA A 143 -6.17 19.46 -11.55
CA ALA A 143 -6.02 19.28 -13.00
C ALA A 143 -7.36 19.04 -13.69
N VAL A 144 -8.23 18.21 -13.11
CA VAL A 144 -9.57 17.95 -13.63
C VAL A 144 -10.42 19.22 -13.63
N ALA A 145 -10.35 20.06 -12.58
CA ALA A 145 -11.06 21.34 -12.53
C ALA A 145 -10.54 22.32 -13.58
N GLN A 146 -9.23 22.43 -13.76
CA GLN A 146 -8.63 23.28 -14.80
C GLN A 146 -9.06 22.84 -16.21
N LEU A 147 -9.04 21.54 -16.49
CA LEU A 147 -9.50 21.00 -17.78
C LEU A 147 -10.98 21.30 -18.04
N LYS A 148 -11.84 21.24 -17.00
CA LYS A 148 -13.25 21.65 -17.11
C LYS A 148 -13.38 23.14 -17.45
N ILE A 149 -12.60 24.00 -16.80
CA ILE A 149 -12.61 25.45 -17.09
C ILE A 149 -12.20 25.71 -18.55
N ILE A 150 -11.15 25.04 -19.03
CA ILE A 150 -10.67 25.15 -20.41
C ILE A 150 -11.76 24.70 -21.39
N LEU A 151 -12.39 23.54 -21.16
CA LEU A 151 -13.48 23.03 -21.99
C LEU A 151 -14.66 24.01 -22.06
N ASN A 152 -15.08 24.57 -20.93
CA ASN A 152 -16.17 25.55 -20.88
C ASN A 152 -15.84 26.82 -21.67
N ARG A 153 -14.59 27.32 -21.58
CA ARG A 153 -14.14 28.48 -22.36
C ARG A 153 -14.18 28.19 -23.85
N LEU A 154 -13.70 27.02 -24.28
CA LEU A 154 -13.72 26.61 -25.69
C LEU A 154 -15.14 26.43 -26.23
N ALA A 155 -16.06 25.91 -25.41
CA ALA A 155 -17.47 25.81 -25.77
C ALA A 155 -18.09 27.19 -26.06
N ASN A 156 -17.82 28.18 -25.19
CA ASN A 156 -18.34 29.54 -25.38
C ASN A 156 -17.85 30.20 -26.68
N TYR A 157 -16.56 30.04 -27.02
CA TYR A 157 -16.03 30.55 -28.29
C TYR A 157 -16.69 29.92 -29.52
N THR A 158 -17.01 28.62 -29.45
CA THR A 158 -17.64 27.90 -30.57
C THR A 158 -19.08 28.35 -30.77
N VAL A 159 -19.82 28.61 -29.68
CA VAL A 159 -21.21 29.10 -29.73
C VAL A 159 -21.28 30.51 -30.33
N GLU A 160 -20.42 31.43 -29.88
CA GLU A 160 -20.37 32.81 -30.41
C GLU A 160 -20.06 32.85 -31.92
N GLN A 161 -19.23 31.93 -32.41
CA GLN A 161 -18.87 31.83 -33.82
C GLN A 161 -19.98 31.22 -34.70
N SER A 162 -20.93 30.50 -34.08
CA SER A 162 -22.05 29.82 -34.77
C SER A 162 -23.33 30.66 -34.90
N LEU A 163 -23.41 31.85 -34.30
CA LEU A 163 -24.47 32.82 -34.58
C LEU A 163 -24.11 33.62 -35.85
N PRO A 164 -24.76 33.40 -37.01
CA PRO A 164 -24.52 34.25 -38.16
C PRO A 164 -25.15 35.63 -37.95
N ALA A 165 -24.46 36.65 -38.44
CA ALA A 165 -24.97 37.99 -38.65
C ALA A 165 -26.23 37.97 -39.54
N GLY A 166 -27.40 37.86 -38.93
CA GLY A 166 -28.70 38.05 -39.56
C GLY A 166 -29.08 39.53 -39.60
N THR A 167 -28.44 40.32 -40.46
CA THR A 167 -28.96 41.64 -40.85
C THR A 167 -28.47 41.96 -42.26
N GLN A 168 -29.21 41.51 -43.26
CA GLN A 168 -29.26 42.19 -44.56
C GLN A 168 -30.72 42.56 -44.79
N GLU A 169 -31.11 43.73 -44.28
CA GLU A 169 -32.31 44.44 -44.71
C GLU A 169 -32.22 44.65 -46.22
N SER A 170 -33.14 44.04 -46.96
CA SER A 170 -33.31 44.27 -48.39
C SER A 170 -34.21 45.50 -48.56
N THR A 171 -33.64 46.70 -48.48
CA THR A 171 -34.34 47.92 -48.87
C THR A 171 -34.34 48.01 -50.39
N GLN A 172 -35.34 47.43 -51.04
CA GLN A 172 -35.63 47.74 -52.43
C GLN A 172 -36.38 49.08 -52.47
N THR A 173 -35.66 50.15 -52.80
CA THR A 173 -36.25 51.42 -53.22
C THR A 173 -36.20 51.50 -54.73
N THR A 174 -37.40 51.64 -55.30
CA THR A 174 -37.82 51.91 -56.67
C THR A 174 -36.98 52.98 -57.39
N THR A 175 -36.71 52.82 -58.69
CA THR A 175 -36.72 53.94 -59.66
C THR A 175 -37.07 53.44 -61.07
N ASP A 176 -38.04 54.16 -61.62
CA ASP A 176 -38.78 54.11 -62.88
C ASP A 176 -37.96 54.66 -64.06
N GLU A 177 -38.11 54.13 -65.29
CA GLU A 177 -38.10 54.95 -66.53
C GLU A 177 -38.53 54.16 -67.79
N ALA A 178 -39.51 54.73 -68.51
CA ALA A 178 -40.08 54.29 -69.79
C ALA A 178 -39.23 54.77 -71.00
N PRO A 179 -39.61 54.51 -72.27
CA PRO A 179 -40.83 55.05 -72.92
C PRO A 179 -41.73 54.01 -73.61
#